data_AF-A0A1J5JPS8-F1
#
_entry.id   AF-A0A1J5JPS8-F1
#
_cell.length_a   1.000
_cell.length_b   1.000
_cell.length_c   1.000
_cell.angle_alpha   90.00
_cell.angle_beta   90.00
_cell.angle_gamma   90.00
#
_symmetry.space_group_name_H-M   'P 1'
#
loop_
_entity.id
_entity.type
_entity.pdbx_description
1 polymer ?
#
loop_
_entity_poly.entity_id
_entity_poly.type
_entity_poly.pdbx_seq_one_letter_code
_entity_poly.pdbx_strand_id
1 'polypeptide(L)'
;MVFEQRHIDIESKDILAYIKKKKVVSWQELEQQFNAQRGVIKYKIRDQQLFSCLFNKGQYFTIYDLVKDEISDEGLWRYKDIVFSNFGSIEPTLQELITQSKAGYNSKDLKKMLNLDLYHQLKHLVRNKQLNRIKIGYDYFYFALDEETRKRQIKARQEITPDTDMGCEVSYGKNANVKIVEIIDVRKLNPGDYILENLEAVRRVKSGWKKKEVARELNKNPDTIGKICKRFEEQGARGLIKERKQ
;
A
#
# COMPACT_ATOMS: atom_id res chain seq x y z
N MET A 1 -23.23 4.54 -49.03
CA MET A 1 -21.86 5.02 -48.80
C MET A 1 -20.92 3.85 -49.05
N VAL A 2 -20.26 3.85 -50.20
CA VAL A 2 -19.27 2.85 -50.57
C VAL A 2 -17.99 3.22 -49.82
N PHE A 3 -17.55 2.35 -48.89
CA PHE A 3 -16.22 2.50 -48.31
C PHE A 3 -15.21 2.16 -49.40
N GLU A 4 -14.68 3.19 -50.06
CA GLU A 4 -13.50 3.07 -50.92
C GLU A 4 -12.37 2.45 -50.08
N GLN A 5 -12.13 1.16 -50.29
CA GLN A 5 -10.93 0.50 -49.82
C GLN A 5 -9.76 1.05 -50.65
N ARG A 6 -9.18 2.16 -50.19
CA ARG A 6 -7.83 2.53 -50.59
C ARG A 6 -6.94 1.37 -50.20
N HIS A 7 -6.50 0.61 -51.20
CA HIS A 7 -5.49 -0.42 -51.05
C HIS A 7 -4.18 0.27 -50.66
N ILE A 8 -4.00 0.51 -49.36
CA ILE A 8 -2.71 0.87 -48.81
C ILE A 8 -1.99 -0.46 -48.62
N ASP A 9 -0.98 -0.69 -49.44
CA ASP A 9 -0.17 -1.91 -49.44
C ASP A 9 0.76 -1.90 -48.22
N ILE A 10 0.17 -2.05 -47.03
CA ILE A 10 0.89 -2.14 -45.77
C ILE A 10 1.04 -3.62 -45.44
N GLU A 11 2.28 -4.09 -45.47
CA GLU A 11 2.62 -5.40 -44.97
C GLU A 11 2.71 -5.39 -43.44
N SER A 12 2.26 -6.48 -42.82
CA SER A 12 2.40 -6.65 -41.37
C SER A 12 3.87 -6.60 -40.93
N LYS A 13 4.80 -7.02 -41.81
CA LYS A 13 6.25 -7.00 -41.55
C LYS A 13 6.78 -5.58 -41.35
N ASP A 14 6.32 -4.61 -42.13
CA ASP A 14 6.77 -3.21 -42.03
C ASP A 14 6.33 -2.57 -40.72
N ILE A 15 5.09 -2.85 -40.30
CA ILE A 15 4.56 -2.39 -39.00
C ILE A 15 5.42 -2.97 -37.88
N LEU A 16 5.73 -4.27 -37.91
CA LEU A 16 6.53 -4.93 -36.88
C LEU A 16 7.98 -4.43 -36.88
N ALA A 17 8.58 -4.18 -38.04
CA ALA A 17 9.91 -3.60 -38.15
C ALA A 17 9.96 -2.19 -37.54
N TYR A 18 8.92 -1.37 -37.78
CA TYR A 18 8.80 -0.05 -37.19
C TYR A 18 8.68 -0.12 -35.65
N ILE A 19 7.81 -0.99 -35.13
CA ILE A 19 7.64 -1.19 -33.68
C ILE A 19 8.95 -1.67 -33.06
N LYS A 20 9.64 -2.64 -33.70
CA LYS A 20 10.95 -3.14 -33.26
C LYS A 20 11.99 -2.04 -33.18
N LYS A 21 12.03 -1.12 -34.17
CA LYS A 21 12.95 0.01 -34.20
C LYS A 21 12.66 1.03 -33.09
N LYS A 22 11.39 1.33 -32.82
CA LYS A 22 10.98 2.33 -31.82
C LYS A 22 10.89 1.78 -30.40
N LYS A 23 10.81 0.45 -30.23
CA LYS A 23 10.51 -0.31 -29.00
C LYS A 23 9.14 -0.03 -28.37
N VAL A 24 8.69 1.23 -28.34
CA VAL A 24 7.38 1.66 -27.83
C VAL A 24 6.72 2.59 -28.85
N VAL A 25 5.42 2.37 -29.10
CA VAL A 25 4.63 3.16 -30.05
C VAL A 25 3.25 3.47 -29.51
N SER A 26 2.62 4.50 -30.04
CA SER A 26 1.20 4.81 -29.86
C SER A 26 0.38 4.52 -31.12
N TRP A 27 -0.93 4.38 -30.97
CA TRP A 27 -1.82 4.21 -32.15
C TRP A 27 -1.76 5.43 -33.07
N GLN A 28 -1.72 6.64 -32.53
CA GLN A 28 -1.65 7.87 -33.32
C GLN A 28 -0.36 7.93 -34.16
N GLU A 29 0.78 7.53 -33.60
CA GLU A 29 2.05 7.47 -34.33
C GLU A 29 1.99 6.45 -35.48
N LEU A 30 1.35 5.30 -35.28
CA LEU A 30 1.20 4.30 -36.35
C LEU A 30 0.23 4.78 -37.44
N GLU A 31 -0.88 5.42 -37.06
CA GLU A 31 -1.83 5.98 -38.03
C GLU A 31 -1.16 7.05 -38.90
N GLN A 32 -0.33 7.91 -38.31
CA GLN A 32 0.44 8.94 -39.03
C GLN A 32 1.52 8.32 -39.91
N GLN A 33 2.29 7.34 -39.41
CA GLN A 33 3.41 6.74 -40.12
C GLN A 33 2.96 5.93 -41.35
N PHE A 34 1.87 5.19 -41.22
CA PHE A 34 1.37 4.30 -42.28
C PHE A 34 0.18 4.89 -43.05
N ASN A 35 -0.24 6.11 -42.71
CA ASN A 35 -1.40 6.79 -43.29
C ASN A 35 -2.66 5.90 -43.35
N ALA A 36 -2.86 5.09 -42.31
CA ALA A 36 -3.93 4.09 -42.25
C ALA A 36 -4.71 4.21 -40.95
N GLN A 37 -5.98 3.83 -40.99
CA GLN A 37 -6.82 3.83 -39.80
C GLN A 37 -6.37 2.75 -38.81
N ARG A 38 -6.49 3.04 -37.50
CA ARG A 38 -6.20 2.11 -36.41
C ARG A 38 -6.81 0.72 -36.62
N GLY A 39 -8.02 0.63 -37.14
CA GLY A 39 -8.70 -0.65 -37.41
C GLY A 39 -7.93 -1.54 -38.39
N VAL A 40 -7.39 -0.96 -39.46
CA VAL A 40 -6.58 -1.66 -40.47
C VAL A 40 -5.27 -2.14 -39.87
N ILE A 41 -4.57 -1.25 -39.16
CA ILE A 41 -3.30 -1.57 -38.50
C ILE A 41 -3.50 -2.68 -37.47
N LYS A 42 -4.52 -2.57 -36.62
CA LYS A 42 -4.85 -3.58 -35.60
C LYS A 42 -5.21 -4.92 -36.23
N TYR A 43 -5.93 -4.93 -37.35
CA TYR A 43 -6.23 -6.15 -38.09
C TYR A 43 -4.95 -6.82 -38.63
N LYS A 44 -4.01 -6.04 -39.18
CA LYS A 44 -2.74 -6.53 -39.73
C LYS A 44 -1.81 -7.14 -38.69
N ILE A 45 -1.87 -6.68 -37.43
CA ILE A 45 -1.06 -7.20 -36.32
C ILE A 45 -1.87 -8.07 -35.33
N ARG A 46 -3.06 -8.55 -35.72
CA ARG A 46 -3.95 -9.30 -34.81
C ARG A 46 -3.35 -10.59 -34.28
N ASP A 47 -2.42 -11.19 -35.03
CA ASP A 47 -1.75 -12.44 -34.67
C ASP A 47 -0.63 -12.21 -33.65
N GLN A 48 -0.40 -10.96 -33.23
CA GLN A 48 0.64 -10.56 -32.29
C GLN A 48 0.01 -10.19 -30.94
N GLN A 49 0.65 -10.62 -29.85
CA GLN A 49 0.22 -10.24 -28.51
C GLN A 49 0.70 -8.82 -28.19
N LEU A 50 -0.26 -7.91 -27.98
CA LEU A 50 0.03 -6.53 -27.60
C LEU A 50 0.38 -6.42 -26.12
N PHE A 51 1.42 -5.65 -25.84
CA PHE A 51 1.90 -5.39 -24.49
C PHE A 51 1.77 -3.90 -24.18
N SER A 52 0.82 -3.55 -23.30
CA SER A 52 0.36 -2.16 -23.12
C SER A 52 0.92 -1.52 -21.86
N CYS A 53 1.07 -0.19 -21.89
CA CYS A 53 1.49 0.58 -20.72
C CYS A 53 0.43 0.52 -19.60
N LEU A 54 0.90 0.49 -18.35
CA LEU A 54 0.04 0.42 -17.17
C LEU A 54 -0.81 1.68 -16.97
N PHE A 55 -0.28 2.83 -17.37
CA PHE A 55 -0.89 4.15 -17.19
C PHE A 55 -1.36 4.69 -18.53
N ASN A 56 -2.52 5.33 -18.51
CA ASN A 56 -3.20 5.82 -19.70
C ASN A 56 -3.48 4.69 -20.71
N LYS A 57 -4.44 3.81 -20.35
CA LYS A 57 -4.75 2.54 -21.02
C LYS A 57 -4.67 2.64 -22.54
N GLY A 58 -3.70 1.94 -23.12
CA GLY A 58 -3.57 1.78 -24.57
C GLY A 58 -3.07 3.02 -25.31
N GLN A 59 -2.52 4.03 -24.61
CA GLN A 59 -1.82 5.13 -25.26
C GLN A 59 -0.52 4.64 -25.88
N TYR A 60 0.27 3.87 -25.12
CA TYR A 60 1.51 3.28 -25.57
C TYR A 60 1.47 1.75 -25.48
N PHE A 61 2.06 1.09 -26.46
CA PHE A 61 2.18 -0.35 -26.48
C PHE A 61 3.42 -0.80 -27.27
N THR A 62 3.73 -2.07 -27.11
CA THR A 62 4.72 -2.80 -27.90
C THR A 62 4.19 -4.19 -28.22
N ILE A 63 4.95 -5.00 -28.96
CA ILE A 63 4.65 -6.41 -29.19
C ILE A 63 5.37 -7.23 -28.13
N TYR A 64 4.63 -8.10 -27.44
CA TYR A 64 5.15 -8.95 -26.37
C TYR A 64 6.39 -9.75 -26.82
N ASP A 65 6.32 -10.39 -27.99
CA ASP A 65 7.41 -11.21 -28.52
C ASP A 65 8.72 -10.45 -28.76
N LEU A 66 8.66 -9.12 -28.91
CA LEU A 66 9.84 -8.29 -29.11
C LEU A 66 10.56 -7.95 -27.81
N VAL A 67 9.88 -8.06 -26.67
CA VAL A 67 10.39 -7.64 -25.36
C VAL A 67 10.35 -8.75 -24.32
N LYS A 68 9.86 -9.95 -24.67
CA LYS A 68 9.68 -11.09 -23.76
C LYS A 68 10.91 -11.42 -22.92
N ASP A 69 12.10 -11.27 -23.51
CA ASP A 69 13.38 -11.59 -22.84
C ASP A 69 13.83 -10.46 -21.88
N GLU A 70 13.20 -9.29 -21.94
CA GLU A 70 13.45 -8.13 -21.06
C GLU A 70 12.38 -8.00 -19.95
N ILE A 71 11.37 -8.88 -19.91
CA ILE A 71 10.32 -8.86 -18.90
C ILE A 71 10.87 -9.41 -17.58
N SER A 72 10.60 -8.71 -16.48
CA SER A 72 11.00 -9.15 -15.14
C SER A 72 10.17 -10.34 -14.66
N ASP A 73 10.65 -11.05 -13.65
CA ASP A 73 9.95 -12.19 -13.06
C ASP A 73 8.54 -11.82 -12.54
N GLU A 74 8.33 -10.55 -12.18
CA GLU A 74 7.03 -10.03 -11.76
C GLU A 74 6.10 -9.64 -12.93
N GLY A 75 6.48 -9.97 -14.17
CA GLY A 75 5.69 -9.70 -15.38
C GLY A 75 5.66 -8.24 -15.81
N LEU A 76 6.66 -7.46 -15.38
CA LEU A 76 6.79 -6.03 -15.70
C LEU A 76 7.93 -5.79 -16.68
N TRP A 77 7.74 -4.86 -17.59
CA TRP A 77 8.83 -4.32 -18.41
C TRP A 77 8.88 -2.81 -18.24
N ARG A 78 10.08 -2.27 -18.11
CA ARG A 78 10.29 -0.84 -17.96
C ARG A 78 11.01 -0.31 -19.18
N TYR A 79 10.43 0.72 -19.78
CA TYR A 79 11.08 1.43 -20.87
C TYR A 79 11.03 2.92 -20.56
N LYS A 80 12.21 3.48 -20.23
CA LYS A 80 12.34 4.85 -19.69
C LYS A 80 11.45 5.01 -18.44
N ASP A 81 10.60 6.03 -18.42
CA ASP A 81 9.67 6.32 -17.31
C ASP A 81 8.32 5.58 -17.43
N ILE A 82 8.15 4.71 -18.42
CA ILE A 82 6.90 3.99 -18.68
C ILE A 82 7.04 2.54 -18.24
N VAL A 83 6.06 2.06 -17.48
CA VAL A 83 5.97 0.67 -17.04
C VAL A 83 4.84 -0.04 -17.79
N PHE A 84 5.16 -1.23 -18.28
CA PHE A 84 4.25 -2.13 -19.00
C PHE A 84 4.01 -3.38 -18.15
N SER A 85 2.83 -3.99 -18.30
CA SER A 85 2.42 -5.16 -17.53
C SER A 85 1.70 -6.17 -18.41
N ASN A 86 1.98 -7.45 -18.17
CA ASN A 86 1.29 -8.55 -18.85
C ASN A 86 -0.16 -8.72 -18.37
N PHE A 87 -0.46 -8.19 -17.19
CA PHE A 87 -1.79 -8.25 -16.57
C PHE A 87 -2.71 -7.10 -17.06
N GLY A 88 -2.22 -6.30 -18.02
CA GLY A 88 -2.97 -5.23 -18.66
C GLY A 88 -3.11 -4.01 -17.76
N SER A 89 -4.27 -3.86 -17.11
CA SER A 89 -4.55 -2.64 -16.33
C SER A 89 -3.90 -2.65 -14.95
N ILE A 90 -3.83 -1.47 -14.34
CA ILE A 90 -3.17 -1.28 -13.03
C ILE A 90 -3.76 -2.16 -11.92
N GLU A 91 -5.07 -2.34 -11.88
CA GLU A 91 -5.74 -3.09 -10.80
C GLU A 91 -5.41 -4.58 -10.80
N PRO A 92 -5.58 -5.34 -11.91
CA PRO A 92 -5.11 -6.72 -11.99
C PRO A 92 -3.61 -6.86 -11.74
N THR A 93 -2.82 -5.91 -12.24
CA THR A 93 -1.36 -5.92 -12.02
C THR A 93 -1.03 -5.81 -10.54
N LEU A 94 -1.67 -4.89 -9.80
CA LEU A 94 -1.45 -4.78 -8.36
C LEU A 94 -1.87 -6.05 -7.62
N GLN A 95 -3.01 -6.66 -7.99
CA GLN A 95 -3.46 -7.90 -7.40
C GLN A 95 -2.43 -9.02 -7.58
N GLU A 96 -1.94 -9.19 -8.80
CA GLU A 96 -0.98 -10.24 -9.12
C GLU A 96 0.37 -9.99 -8.45
N LEU A 97 0.90 -8.76 -8.51
CA LEU A 97 2.14 -8.37 -7.83
C LEU A 97 2.08 -8.64 -6.33
N ILE A 98 0.97 -8.28 -5.69
CA ILE A 98 0.79 -8.50 -4.25
C ILE A 98 0.61 -9.99 -3.95
N THR A 99 -0.06 -10.74 -4.81
CA THR A 99 -0.28 -12.18 -4.63
C THR A 99 1.03 -12.97 -4.76
N GLN A 100 1.88 -12.61 -5.72
CA GLN A 100 3.20 -13.21 -5.92
C GLN A 100 4.25 -12.75 -4.91
N SER A 101 3.96 -11.69 -4.15
CA SER A 101 4.88 -11.17 -3.15
C SER A 101 5.19 -12.20 -2.06
N LYS A 102 6.44 -12.25 -1.61
CA LYS A 102 6.86 -13.11 -0.50
C LYS A 102 6.31 -12.67 0.86
N ALA A 103 6.16 -11.35 1.07
CA ALA A 103 5.83 -10.78 2.37
C ALA A 103 4.80 -9.63 2.29
N GLY A 104 4.02 -9.58 1.19
CA GLY A 104 3.17 -8.45 0.85
C GLY A 104 3.97 -7.19 0.51
N TYR A 105 3.27 -6.11 0.15
CA TYR A 105 3.91 -4.83 -0.17
C TYR A 105 3.25 -3.67 0.56
N ASN A 106 4.03 -2.64 0.89
CA ASN A 106 3.47 -1.37 1.31
C ASN A 106 3.30 -0.41 0.10
N SER A 107 2.59 0.70 0.30
CA SER A 107 2.36 1.67 -0.76
C SER A 107 3.64 2.34 -1.30
N LYS A 108 4.69 2.46 -0.47
CA LYS A 108 5.97 3.07 -0.86
C LYS A 108 6.76 2.13 -1.78
N ASP A 109 6.77 0.83 -1.48
CA ASP A 109 7.42 -0.20 -2.28
C ASP A 109 6.75 -0.28 -3.65
N LEU A 110 5.41 -0.35 -3.69
CA LEU A 110 4.67 -0.36 -4.94
C LEU A 110 4.89 0.93 -5.76
N LYS A 111 4.94 2.09 -5.10
CA LYS A 111 5.25 3.36 -5.76
C LYS A 111 6.66 3.37 -6.35
N LYS A 112 7.67 2.82 -5.65
CA LYS A 112 9.03 2.69 -6.18
C LYS A 112 9.11 1.71 -7.35
N MET A 113 8.34 0.63 -7.31
CA MET A 113 8.32 -0.37 -8.37
C MET A 113 7.65 0.14 -9.63
N LEU A 114 6.51 0.83 -9.50
CA LEU A 114 5.72 1.24 -10.65
C LEU A 114 6.02 2.69 -11.08
N ASN A 115 6.66 3.49 -10.21
CA ASN A 115 6.90 4.93 -10.34
C ASN A 115 5.63 5.81 -10.33
N LEU A 116 4.56 5.36 -9.64
CA LEU A 116 3.28 6.09 -9.67
C LEU A 116 2.59 6.14 -8.31
N ASP A 117 1.68 7.10 -8.19
CA ASP A 117 0.81 7.18 -7.04
C ASP A 117 -0.37 6.22 -7.18
N LEU A 118 -0.46 5.28 -6.24
CA LEU A 118 -1.39 4.15 -6.27
C LEU A 118 -2.43 4.23 -5.16
N TYR A 119 -2.50 5.34 -4.44
CA TYR A 119 -3.35 5.48 -3.27
C TYR A 119 -4.83 5.21 -3.59
N HIS A 120 -5.34 5.78 -4.68
CA HIS A 120 -6.74 5.62 -5.08
C HIS A 120 -7.05 4.18 -5.51
N GLN A 121 -6.15 3.56 -6.27
CA GLN A 121 -6.28 2.19 -6.79
C GLN A 121 -6.24 1.17 -5.65
N LEU A 122 -5.26 1.28 -4.75
CA LEU A 122 -5.15 0.40 -3.58
C LEU A 122 -6.36 0.53 -2.66
N LYS A 123 -6.86 1.76 -2.45
CA LYS A 123 -8.06 2.00 -1.66
C LYS A 123 -9.31 1.41 -2.32
N HIS A 124 -9.42 1.50 -3.64
CA HIS A 124 -10.50 0.88 -4.40
C HIS A 124 -10.46 -0.66 -4.29
N LEU A 125 -9.30 -1.27 -4.50
CA LEU A 125 -9.10 -2.72 -4.40
C LEU A 125 -9.44 -3.28 -3.02
N VAL A 126 -9.02 -2.61 -1.94
CA VAL A 126 -9.36 -3.04 -0.57
C VAL A 126 -10.86 -2.88 -0.29
N ARG A 127 -11.49 -1.79 -0.75
CA ARG A 127 -12.95 -1.59 -0.59
C ARG A 127 -13.77 -2.65 -1.30
N ASN A 128 -13.30 -3.09 -2.47
CA ASN A 128 -13.95 -4.13 -3.26
C ASN A 128 -13.58 -5.54 -2.80
N LYS A 129 -12.88 -5.69 -1.67
CA LYS A 129 -12.43 -6.99 -1.12
C LYS A 129 -11.60 -7.80 -2.12
N GLN A 130 -10.81 -7.12 -2.95
CA GLN A 130 -9.88 -7.76 -3.88
C GLN A 130 -8.47 -7.88 -3.28
N LEU A 131 -8.19 -7.18 -2.19
CA LEU A 131 -6.94 -7.21 -1.44
C LEU A 131 -7.22 -7.14 0.05
N ASN A 132 -6.35 -7.77 0.85
CA ASN A 132 -6.32 -7.59 2.29
C ASN A 132 -5.30 -6.52 2.68
N ARG A 133 -5.55 -5.85 3.80
CA ARG A 133 -4.65 -4.80 4.32
C ARG A 133 -4.53 -4.88 5.83
N ILE A 134 -3.28 -4.93 6.29
CA ILE A 134 -2.93 -4.94 7.71
C ILE A 134 -2.05 -3.73 7.99
N LYS A 135 -2.25 -3.10 9.15
CA LYS A 135 -1.39 -2.03 9.62
C LYS A 135 -0.26 -2.65 10.43
N ILE A 136 0.98 -2.41 10.05
CA ILE A 136 2.18 -2.89 10.76
C ILE A 136 3.00 -1.65 11.12
N GLY A 137 3.05 -1.33 12.41
CA GLY A 137 3.61 -0.06 12.88
C GLY A 137 2.85 1.15 12.31
N TYR A 138 3.55 2.01 11.56
CA TYR A 138 2.97 3.21 10.96
C TYR A 138 2.51 3.04 9.51
N ASP A 139 2.92 1.95 8.85
CA ASP A 139 2.65 1.72 7.44
C ASP A 139 1.55 0.66 7.24
N TYR A 140 0.85 0.77 6.11
CA TYR A 140 -0.11 -0.24 5.67
C TYR A 140 0.56 -1.18 4.68
N PHE A 141 0.42 -2.47 4.97
CA PHE A 141 0.83 -3.56 4.09
C PHE A 141 -0.39 -4.20 3.45
N TYR A 142 -0.26 -4.51 2.18
CA TYR A 142 -1.27 -5.17 1.37
C TYR A 142 -0.84 -6.61 1.10
N PHE A 143 -1.80 -7.51 1.21
CA PHE A 143 -1.61 -8.95 1.12
C PHE A 143 -2.62 -9.56 0.16
N ALA A 144 -2.31 -10.78 -0.28
CA ALA A 144 -3.20 -11.57 -1.11
C ALA A 144 -4.60 -11.71 -0.48
N LEU A 145 -5.61 -11.86 -1.33
CA LEU A 145 -6.96 -12.17 -0.87
C LEU A 145 -7.07 -13.60 -0.34
N ASP A 146 -6.39 -14.52 -1.03
CA ASP A 146 -6.31 -15.94 -0.68
C ASP A 146 -5.73 -16.14 0.72
N GLU A 147 -6.42 -16.94 1.54
CA GLU A 147 -6.09 -17.08 2.95
C GLU A 147 -4.74 -17.79 3.17
N GLU A 148 -4.46 -18.84 2.42
CA GLU A 148 -3.22 -19.62 2.54
C GLU A 148 -2.01 -18.79 2.10
N THR A 149 -2.13 -18.08 0.99
CA THR A 149 -1.08 -17.17 0.51
C THR A 149 -0.88 -16.01 1.48
N ARG A 150 -1.96 -15.41 1.98
CA ARG A 150 -1.88 -14.34 2.99
C ARG A 150 -1.19 -14.81 4.26
N LYS A 151 -1.54 -15.97 4.82
CA LYS A 151 -0.89 -16.52 6.03
C LYS A 151 0.62 -16.68 5.83
N ARG A 152 1.03 -17.24 4.68
CA ARG A 152 2.45 -17.37 4.32
C ARG A 152 3.15 -16.01 4.25
N GLN A 153 2.53 -15.02 3.61
CA GLN A 153 3.08 -13.67 3.48
C GLN A 153 3.21 -12.95 4.83
N ILE A 154 2.21 -13.08 5.69
CA ILE A 154 2.22 -12.48 7.03
C ILE A 154 3.35 -13.10 7.86
N LYS A 155 3.48 -14.42 7.86
CA LYS A 155 4.56 -15.12 8.57
C LYS A 155 5.95 -14.68 8.08
N ALA A 156 6.16 -14.65 6.77
CA ALA A 156 7.42 -14.17 6.19
C ALA A 156 7.71 -12.71 6.58
N ARG A 157 6.67 -11.86 6.69
CA ARG A 157 6.83 -10.48 7.14
C ARG A 157 7.20 -10.38 8.62
N GLN A 158 6.68 -11.26 9.49
CA GLN A 158 7.05 -11.33 10.91
C GLN A 158 8.53 -11.67 11.08
N GLU A 159 9.05 -12.59 10.26
CA GLU A 159 10.47 -12.97 10.29
C GLU A 159 11.38 -11.79 9.88
N ILE A 160 10.93 -10.92 8.97
CA ILE A 160 11.67 -9.72 8.54
C ILE A 160 11.59 -8.59 9.59
N THR A 161 10.47 -8.47 10.29
CA THR A 161 10.18 -7.37 11.23
C THR A 161 9.57 -7.90 12.54
N PRO A 162 10.39 -8.51 13.42
CA PRO A 162 9.90 -9.18 14.64
C PRO A 162 9.39 -8.21 15.72
N ASP A 163 9.90 -6.97 15.76
CA ASP A 163 9.62 -6.02 16.85
C ASP A 163 8.41 -5.10 16.62
N THR A 164 7.67 -5.28 15.52
CA THR A 164 6.58 -4.35 15.16
C THR A 164 5.22 -4.93 15.52
N ASP A 165 4.48 -4.25 16.39
CA ASP A 165 3.11 -4.62 16.75
C ASP A 165 2.22 -4.70 15.49
N MET A 166 1.67 -5.88 15.25
CA MET A 166 0.85 -6.15 14.08
C MET A 166 -0.59 -5.77 14.41
N GLY A 167 -1.09 -4.68 13.85
CA GLY A 167 -2.46 -4.23 14.06
C GLY A 167 -3.48 -5.18 13.44
N CYS A 168 -4.74 -5.08 13.87
CA CYS A 168 -5.83 -5.88 13.29
C CYS A 168 -6.08 -5.54 11.81
N GLU A 169 -6.55 -6.53 11.03
CA GLU A 169 -7.03 -6.34 9.66
C GLU A 169 -8.07 -5.21 9.61
N VAL A 170 -7.77 -4.16 8.86
CA VAL A 170 -8.67 -3.01 8.73
C VAL A 170 -9.56 -3.26 7.51
N SER A 171 -10.67 -3.95 7.72
CA SER A 171 -11.71 -4.09 6.71
C SER A 171 -12.45 -2.75 6.55
N TYR A 172 -12.45 -2.18 5.34
CA TYR A 172 -13.35 -1.08 5.00
C TYR A 172 -14.75 -1.62 4.68
N GLY A 173 -15.34 -2.33 5.65
CA GLY A 173 -16.78 -2.54 5.71
C GLY A 173 -17.38 -1.40 6.52
N LYS A 174 -18.43 -0.76 6.01
CA LYS A 174 -19.27 0.12 6.82
C LYS A 174 -19.62 -0.60 8.13
N ASN A 175 -19.39 0.05 9.26
CA ASN A 175 -19.82 -0.37 10.60
C ASN A 175 -19.31 -1.75 11.06
N ALA A 176 -18.00 -1.91 11.22
CA ALA A 176 -17.53 -2.81 12.27
C ALA A 176 -17.64 -2.05 13.60
N ASN A 177 -18.67 -2.37 14.38
CA ASN A 177 -18.66 -2.19 15.83
C ASN A 177 -17.47 -3.01 16.39
N VAL A 178 -16.26 -2.51 16.21
CA VAL A 178 -15.17 -2.86 17.09
C VAL A 178 -15.62 -2.29 18.42
N LYS A 179 -15.90 -3.18 19.39
CA LYS A 179 -15.86 -2.80 20.81
C LYS A 179 -14.43 -2.34 21.08
N ILE A 180 -14.17 -1.10 20.72
CA ILE A 180 -13.05 -0.35 21.23
C ILE A 180 -13.41 -0.22 22.71
N VAL A 181 -12.81 -1.07 23.54
CA VAL A 181 -12.83 -0.93 24.98
C VAL A 181 -11.94 0.29 25.27
N GLU A 182 -12.54 1.47 25.04
CA GLU A 182 -12.05 2.82 25.32
C GLU A 182 -10.63 3.13 24.82
N ILE A 183 -10.54 3.69 23.61
CA ILE A 183 -9.41 4.57 23.27
C ILE A 183 -9.60 5.81 24.13
N ILE A 184 -8.81 5.92 25.19
CA ILE A 184 -8.72 7.14 25.98
C ILE A 184 -8.02 8.18 25.11
N ASP A 185 -8.79 9.12 24.57
CA ASP A 185 -8.26 10.22 23.78
C ASP A 185 -7.56 11.21 24.70
N VAL A 186 -6.22 11.22 24.63
CA VAL A 186 -5.36 12.09 25.43
C VAL A 186 -5.71 13.58 25.21
N ARG A 187 -6.33 13.95 24.08
CA ARG A 187 -6.76 15.34 23.81
C ARG A 187 -8.05 15.74 24.53
N LYS A 188 -8.81 14.77 25.05
CA LYS A 188 -10.02 15.03 25.87
C LYS A 188 -9.68 15.19 27.35
N LEU A 189 -8.41 15.05 27.71
CA LEU A 189 -7.93 15.24 29.06
C LEU A 189 -7.78 16.74 29.34
N ASN A 190 -8.39 17.19 30.43
CA ASN A 190 -8.32 18.56 30.91
C ASN A 190 -6.96 18.84 31.58
N PRO A 191 -6.59 20.12 31.80
CA PRO A 191 -5.38 20.51 32.53
C PRO A 191 -5.23 19.94 33.97
N GLY A 192 -6.26 19.24 34.48
CA GLY A 192 -6.23 18.50 35.76
C GLY A 192 -5.94 16.99 35.64
N ASP A 193 -5.68 16.49 34.44
CA ASP A 193 -5.46 15.07 34.15
C ASP A 193 -3.96 14.76 34.10
N TYR A 194 -3.34 14.88 35.28
CA TYR A 194 -1.91 14.77 35.63
C TYR A 194 -1.18 13.45 35.24
N ILE A 195 -1.58 12.76 34.17
CA ILE A 195 -1.03 11.46 33.78
C ILE A 195 0.49 11.53 33.60
N LEU A 196 1.00 12.55 32.91
CA LEU A 196 2.43 12.71 32.67
C LEU A 196 3.21 12.93 33.98
N GLU A 197 2.74 13.81 34.87
CA GLU A 197 3.34 14.01 36.19
C GLU A 197 3.27 12.76 37.06
N ASN A 198 2.15 12.02 37.00
CA ASN A 198 1.98 10.77 37.73
C ASN A 198 2.95 9.69 37.21
N LEU A 199 3.15 9.62 35.89
CA LEU A 199 4.11 8.71 35.26
C LEU A 199 5.54 9.06 35.68
N GLU A 200 5.85 10.36 35.73
CA GLU A 200 7.16 10.85 36.15
C GLU A 200 7.44 10.54 37.64
N ALA A 201 6.42 10.68 38.49
CA ALA A 201 6.49 10.28 39.89
C ALA A 201 6.79 8.78 40.03
N VAL A 202 6.06 7.93 39.29
CA VAL A 202 6.26 6.47 39.29
C VAL A 202 7.66 6.12 38.81
N ARG A 203 8.12 6.75 37.72
CA ARG A 203 9.45 6.52 37.16
C ARG A 203 10.54 6.84 38.19
N ARG A 204 10.51 8.02 38.81
CA ARG A 204 11.51 8.43 39.82
C ARG A 204 11.54 7.47 41.02
N VAL A 205 10.38 7.09 41.54
CA VAL A 205 10.30 6.15 42.69
C VAL A 205 10.82 4.76 42.31
N LYS A 206 10.48 4.23 41.11
CA LYS A 206 11.01 2.95 40.63
C LYS A 206 12.52 2.99 40.34
N SER A 207 13.05 4.16 40.00
CA SER A 207 14.50 4.39 39.86
C SER A 207 15.24 4.54 41.19
N GLY A 208 14.58 4.28 42.34
CA GLY A 208 15.21 4.23 43.66
C GLY A 208 15.11 5.52 44.48
N TRP A 209 14.40 6.55 43.98
CA TRP A 209 14.23 7.81 44.72
C TRP A 209 13.28 7.67 45.89
N LYS A 210 13.51 8.41 46.99
CA LYS A 210 12.58 8.40 48.13
C LYS A 210 11.30 9.14 47.76
N LYS A 211 10.15 8.60 48.15
CA LYS A 211 8.82 9.20 47.91
C LYS A 211 8.72 10.66 48.39
N LYS A 212 9.42 11.00 49.49
CA LYS A 212 9.48 12.38 50.03
C LYS A 212 10.25 13.35 49.13
N GLU A 213 11.30 12.89 48.46
CA GLU A 213 12.11 13.71 47.55
C GLU A 213 11.33 14.00 46.27
N VAL A 214 10.71 12.95 45.70
CA VAL A 214 9.83 13.07 44.52
C VAL A 214 8.64 13.99 44.79
N ALA A 215 8.06 13.90 45.99
CA ALA A 215 6.96 14.77 46.42
C ALA A 215 7.38 16.26 46.48
N ARG A 216 8.59 16.55 46.99
CA ARG A 216 9.14 17.90 47.05
C ARG A 216 9.36 18.50 45.65
N GLU A 217 9.92 17.73 44.73
CA GLU A 217 10.19 18.21 43.36
C GLU A 217 8.91 18.42 42.54
N LEU A 218 7.93 17.53 42.70
CA LEU A 218 6.65 17.64 42.00
C LEU A 218 5.64 18.55 42.72
N ASN A 219 6.05 19.23 43.79
CA ASN A 219 5.19 20.07 44.64
C ASN A 219 3.87 19.37 45.05
N LYS A 220 3.99 18.10 45.48
CA LYS A 220 2.87 17.24 45.90
C LYS A 220 3.09 16.71 47.31
N ASN A 221 2.01 16.22 47.93
CA ASN A 221 2.11 15.54 49.21
C ASN A 221 2.72 14.12 49.04
N PRO A 222 3.66 13.69 49.89
CA PRO A 222 4.21 12.32 49.89
C PRO A 222 3.15 11.20 49.84
N ASP A 223 2.02 11.37 50.50
CA ASP A 223 0.91 10.40 50.48
C ASP A 223 0.25 10.30 49.09
N THR A 224 0.25 11.41 48.34
CA THR A 224 -0.27 11.44 46.97
C THR A 224 0.65 10.64 46.05
N ILE A 225 1.98 10.77 46.22
CA ILE A 225 2.97 9.95 45.49
C ILE A 225 2.80 8.46 45.85
N GLY A 226 2.55 8.15 47.13
CA GLY A 226 2.24 6.80 47.59
C GLY A 226 1.00 6.21 46.91
N LYS A 227 -0.11 6.97 46.86
CA LYS A 227 -1.36 6.58 46.18
C LYS A 227 -1.19 6.45 44.66
N ILE A 228 -0.33 7.27 44.05
CA ILE A 228 0.00 7.18 42.62
C ILE A 228 0.75 5.87 42.32
N CYS A 229 1.81 5.57 43.08
CA CYS A 229 2.59 4.34 42.89
C CYS A 229 1.74 3.08 43.12
N LYS A 230 0.92 3.07 44.18
CA LYS A 230 0.03 1.94 44.49
C LYS A 230 -0.97 1.67 43.34
N ARG A 231 -1.61 2.72 42.82
CA ARG A 231 -2.53 2.57 41.68
C ARG A 231 -1.82 2.09 40.40
N PHE A 232 -0.58 2.52 40.19
CA PHE A 232 0.22 2.04 39.07
C PHE A 232 0.60 0.56 39.22
N GLU A 233 0.90 0.10 40.43
CA GLU A 233 1.15 -1.32 40.71
C GLU A 233 -0.11 -2.18 40.48
N GLU A 234 -1.29 -1.68 40.86
CA GLU A 234 -2.56 -2.41 40.74
C GLU A 234 -3.13 -2.42 39.32
N GLN A 235 -3.01 -1.32 38.57
CA GLN A 235 -3.73 -1.11 37.30
C GLN A 235 -2.85 -0.62 36.15
N GLY A 236 -1.52 -0.59 36.34
CA GLY A 236 -0.57 -0.07 35.36
C GLY A 236 -0.82 1.40 35.00
N ALA A 237 -0.54 1.77 33.75
CA ALA A 237 -0.75 3.14 33.27
C ALA A 237 -2.22 3.59 33.34
N ARG A 238 -3.19 2.65 33.29
CA ARG A 238 -4.63 2.96 33.43
C ARG A 238 -4.97 3.51 34.81
N GLY A 239 -4.32 3.03 35.87
CA GLY A 239 -4.53 3.51 37.25
C GLY A 239 -4.08 4.96 37.50
N LEU A 240 -3.32 5.54 36.57
CA LEU A 240 -2.88 6.94 36.64
C LEU A 240 -3.88 7.93 36.06
N ILE A 241 -4.90 7.43 35.36
CA ILE A 241 -5.97 8.20 34.74
C ILE A 241 -7.06 8.41 35.80
N LYS A 242 -7.40 9.66 36.09
CA LYS A 242 -8.37 10.00 37.13
C LYS A 242 -9.61 10.59 36.48
N GLU A 243 -10.60 9.76 36.20
CA GLU A 243 -11.91 10.28 35.82
C GLU A 243 -12.50 11.01 37.04
N ARG A 244 -12.71 12.32 36.93
CA ARG A 244 -13.63 13.00 37.86
C ARG A 244 -15.02 12.42 37.58
N LYS A 245 -15.56 11.64 38.50
CA LYS A 245 -17.01 11.44 38.57
C LYS A 245 -17.63 12.82 38.79
N GLN A 246 -18.31 13.33 37.77
CA GLN A 246 -19.23 14.47 37.91
C GLN A 246 -20.42 14.04 38.76
#